data_AF-A0A1R0H2C9-F1
#
_entry.id   AF-A0A1R0H2C9-F1
#
_cell.length_a   1.000
_cell.length_b   1.000
_cell.length_c   1.000
_cell.angle_alpha   90.00
_cell.angle_beta   90.00
_cell.angle_gamma   90.00
#
_symmetry.space_group_name_H-M   'P 1'
#
loop_
_entity.id
_entity.type
_entity.pdbx_description
1 polymer ?
#
loop_
_entity_poly.entity_id
_entity_poly.type
_entity_poly.pdbx_seq_one_letter_code
_entity_poly.pdbx_strand_id
1 'polypeptide(L)'
;MLVLGPKDSGKTTIVRTLANYAIRQQETPIIINLDPSEGMTVVPGTISATTFSKPLNAQDGFLSYSLLESNGIIDYPLVYHYGYLSPSDQPSLYKKVVKSLADSIEKQLSLSPKYSKSGFIIDTSDQIDHSNYQLLQDIIADFKVDRILVVDNERLFSDFNKMYSQNQSVSVAKVPKSGGQQKEEEKEKEAVESLQIDESSIINSPVLGYINITLVDMKASHLVVLSPAPGRIPEKVLLAGEIQWIDS
;
A
#
# COMPACT_ATOMS: atom_id res chain seq x y z
N MET A 1 13.69 -0.84 1.06
CA MET A 1 13.77 -2.22 0.51
C MET A 1 12.49 -2.57 -0.21
N LEU A 2 12.58 -3.25 -1.36
CA LEU A 2 11.46 -3.69 -2.20
C LEU A 2 11.37 -5.23 -2.21
N VAL A 3 10.19 -5.79 -1.94
CA VAL A 3 9.96 -7.24 -1.96
C VAL A 3 9.19 -7.62 -3.23
N LEU A 4 9.74 -8.52 -4.04
CA LEU A 4 9.18 -8.96 -5.32
C LEU A 4 8.95 -10.47 -5.30
N GLY A 5 8.00 -10.96 -6.10
CA GLY A 5 7.73 -12.39 -6.23
C GLY A 5 6.32 -12.68 -6.74
N PRO A 6 6.03 -13.93 -7.12
CA PRO A 6 4.73 -14.30 -7.69
C PRO A 6 3.61 -14.27 -6.64
N LYS A 7 2.37 -14.46 -7.09
CA LYS A 7 1.20 -14.70 -6.21
C LYS A 7 1.49 -15.84 -5.24
N ASP A 8 1.03 -15.70 -4.00
CA ASP A 8 1.19 -16.71 -2.93
C ASP A 8 2.65 -17.14 -2.66
N SER A 9 3.63 -16.26 -2.86
CA SER A 9 5.03 -16.49 -2.43
C SER A 9 5.30 -16.02 -0.99
N GLY A 10 4.33 -15.36 -0.37
CA GLY A 10 4.36 -14.80 0.99
C GLY A 10 5.22 -13.55 1.13
N LYS A 11 5.19 -12.67 0.12
CA LYS A 11 5.75 -11.30 0.18
C LYS A 11 5.26 -10.58 1.43
N THR A 12 3.94 -10.49 1.60
CA THR A 12 3.26 -9.86 2.74
C THR A 12 3.69 -10.47 4.08
N THR A 13 3.88 -11.80 4.14
CA THR A 13 4.37 -12.48 5.35
C THR A 13 5.81 -12.09 5.68
N ILE A 14 6.69 -12.01 4.68
CA ILE A 14 8.07 -11.58 4.85
C ILE A 14 8.11 -10.11 5.29
N VAL A 15 7.35 -9.24 4.64
CA VAL A 15 7.23 -7.82 5.00
C VAL A 15 6.79 -7.68 6.46
N ARG A 16 5.74 -8.40 6.87
CA ARG A 16 5.24 -8.41 8.27
C ARG A 16 6.30 -8.88 9.26
N THR A 17 7.02 -9.95 8.91
CA THR A 17 8.06 -10.53 9.76
C THR A 17 9.22 -9.55 9.95
N LEU A 18 9.70 -8.94 8.86
CA LEU A 18 10.78 -7.96 8.88
C LEU A 18 10.39 -6.70 9.63
N ALA A 19 9.16 -6.22 9.43
CA ALA A 19 8.60 -5.10 10.20
C ALA A 19 8.65 -5.38 11.70
N ASN A 20 8.18 -6.55 12.14
CA ASN A 20 8.23 -6.96 13.54
C ASN A 20 9.65 -7.05 14.10
N TYR A 21 10.61 -7.54 13.32
CA TYR A 21 12.01 -7.58 13.74
C TYR A 21 12.62 -6.19 13.88
N ALA A 22 12.29 -5.25 12.99
CA ALA A 22 12.74 -3.86 13.10
C ALA A 22 12.15 -3.19 14.35
N ILE A 23 10.86 -3.36 14.60
CA ILE A 23 10.19 -2.78 15.78
C ILE A 23 10.76 -3.34 17.09
N ARG A 24 11.07 -4.64 17.12
CA ARG A 24 11.76 -5.27 18.27
C ARG A 24 13.18 -4.73 18.49
N GLN A 25 13.82 -4.21 17.44
CA GLN A 25 15.09 -3.50 17.51
C GLN A 25 14.93 -2.00 17.82
N GLN A 26 13.73 -1.57 18.25
CA GLN A 26 13.40 -0.19 18.58
C GLN A 26 13.43 0.76 17.36
N GLU A 27 13.35 0.20 16.16
CA GLU A 27 13.18 0.96 14.91
C GLU A 27 11.70 1.21 14.61
N THR A 28 11.40 2.15 13.71
CA THR A 28 10.02 2.48 13.30
C THR A 28 9.90 2.45 11.78
N PRO A 29 9.82 1.25 11.17
CA PRO A 29 9.83 1.11 9.72
C PRO A 29 8.54 1.69 9.12
N ILE A 30 8.67 2.32 7.96
CA ILE A 30 7.52 2.63 7.10
C ILE A 30 7.25 1.41 6.24
N ILE A 31 6.05 0.85 6.33
CA ILE A 31 5.62 -0.21 5.42
C ILE A 31 4.74 0.41 4.36
N ILE A 32 5.11 0.18 3.11
CA ILE A 32 4.44 0.72 1.93
C ILE A 32 3.75 -0.44 1.24
N ASN A 33 2.43 -0.36 1.08
CA ASN A 33 1.67 -1.31 0.30
C ASN A 33 1.35 -0.70 -1.07
N LEU A 34 1.86 -1.34 -2.12
CA LEU A 34 1.60 -0.98 -3.51
C LEU A 34 0.62 -1.94 -4.20
N ASP A 35 -0.02 -2.86 -3.46
CA ASP A 35 -1.09 -3.70 -3.98
C ASP A 35 -2.48 -3.07 -3.71
N PRO A 36 -3.17 -2.56 -4.74
CA PRO A 36 -4.51 -2.00 -4.56
C PRO A 36 -5.57 -3.03 -4.20
N SER A 37 -5.33 -4.31 -4.53
CA SER A 37 -6.25 -5.40 -4.23
C SER A 37 -6.18 -5.85 -2.78
N GLU A 38 -5.09 -5.52 -2.06
CA GLU A 38 -4.89 -5.83 -0.66
C GLU A 38 -5.04 -4.56 0.19
N GLY A 39 -6.13 -4.47 0.94
CA GLY A 39 -6.41 -3.36 1.84
C GLY A 39 -5.61 -3.40 3.15
N MET A 40 -4.28 -3.55 3.08
CA MET A 40 -3.38 -3.84 4.23
C MET A 40 -3.82 -3.22 5.58
N THR A 41 -4.03 -1.90 5.61
CA THR A 41 -4.57 -1.15 6.77
C THR A 41 -5.81 -0.33 6.43
N VAL A 42 -6.33 -0.44 5.21
CA VAL A 42 -7.26 0.49 4.58
C VAL A 42 -8.19 -0.23 3.61
N VAL A 43 -9.17 0.47 3.04
CA VAL A 43 -10.06 -0.13 2.04
C VAL A 43 -9.29 -0.53 0.77
N PRO A 44 -9.77 -1.54 0.00
CA PRO A 44 -9.25 -1.85 -1.32
C PRO A 44 -9.29 -0.65 -2.29
N GLY A 45 -8.54 -0.73 -3.38
CA GLY A 45 -8.41 0.36 -4.35
C GLY A 45 -7.47 1.48 -3.89
N THR A 46 -6.57 1.18 -2.94
CA THR A 46 -5.68 2.17 -2.34
C THR A 46 -4.24 1.71 -2.35
N ILE A 47 -3.32 2.68 -2.37
CA ILE A 47 -1.93 2.45 -2.02
C ILE A 47 -1.63 3.26 -0.76
N SER A 48 -0.82 2.71 0.14
CA SER A 48 -0.62 3.30 1.46
C SER A 48 0.80 3.17 1.96
N ALA A 49 1.16 4.06 2.89
CA ALA A 49 2.38 3.98 3.67
C ALA A 49 2.08 4.23 5.14
N THR A 50 2.48 3.29 6.00
CA THR A 50 2.16 3.33 7.42
C THR A 50 3.44 3.14 8.23
N THR A 51 3.72 4.05 9.15
CA THR A 51 4.80 3.89 10.14
C THR A 51 4.32 2.95 11.24
N PHE A 52 5.09 1.90 11.53
CA PHE A 52 4.76 1.01 12.63
C PHE A 52 5.73 1.21 13.79
N SER A 53 5.17 1.61 14.93
CA SER A 53 5.93 1.84 16.17
C SER A 53 5.75 0.71 17.21
N LYS A 54 4.80 -0.20 16.99
CA LYS A 54 4.45 -1.29 17.90
C LYS A 54 4.41 -2.64 17.18
N PRO A 55 4.80 -3.74 17.84
CA PRO A 55 4.77 -5.05 17.22
C PRO A 55 3.36 -5.40 16.72
N LEU A 56 3.31 -5.97 15.53
CA LEU A 56 2.08 -6.42 14.86
C LEU A 56 1.55 -7.68 15.55
N ASN A 57 0.26 -7.69 15.89
CA ASN A 57 -0.40 -8.85 16.48
C ASN A 57 -0.46 -10.01 15.46
N ALA A 58 -0.37 -11.25 15.93
CA ALA A 58 -0.54 -12.43 15.09
C ALA A 58 -1.97 -12.57 14.54
N GLN A 59 -2.97 -12.10 15.29
CA GLN A 59 -4.39 -12.21 14.91
C GLN A 59 -4.82 -11.10 13.94
N ASP A 60 -4.57 -9.84 14.32
CA ASP A 60 -5.04 -8.69 13.52
C ASP A 60 -4.00 -8.25 12.47
N GLY A 61 -2.76 -8.75 12.53
CA GLY A 61 -1.73 -8.47 11.54
C GLY A 61 -1.46 -6.97 11.39
N PHE A 62 -1.65 -6.45 10.17
CA PHE A 62 -1.53 -5.01 9.91
C PHE A 62 -2.80 -4.22 10.27
N LEU A 63 -3.96 -4.89 10.37
CA LEU A 63 -5.22 -4.30 10.83
C LEU A 63 -5.25 -4.06 12.34
N SER A 64 -4.29 -4.61 13.10
CA SER A 64 -4.07 -4.22 14.50
C SER A 64 -3.83 -2.72 14.65
N TYR A 65 -3.46 -2.08 13.53
CA TYR A 65 -3.15 -0.68 13.44
C TYR A 65 -4.31 0.07 12.76
N SER A 66 -5.31 0.45 13.56
CA SER A 66 -6.24 1.58 13.35
C SER A 66 -7.44 1.43 14.29
N LEU A 67 -7.19 1.36 15.59
CA LEU A 67 -8.23 1.60 16.60
C LEU A 67 -7.59 2.42 17.70
N LEU A 68 -8.29 3.49 18.12
CA LEU A 68 -7.91 4.41 19.18
C LEU A 68 -7.34 3.65 20.39
N GLU A 69 -6.02 3.55 20.48
CA GLU A 69 -5.41 3.01 21.70
C GLU A 69 -5.42 4.08 22.78
N SER A 70 -5.73 3.65 24.00
CA SER A 70 -5.90 4.43 25.24
C SER A 70 -4.72 5.36 25.61
N ASN A 71 -3.60 5.28 24.90
CA ASN A 71 -2.41 6.10 25.12
C ASN A 71 -2.28 7.29 24.15
N GLY A 72 -3.23 7.50 23.23
CA GLY A 72 -3.35 8.72 22.42
C GLY A 72 -2.34 8.89 21.27
N ILE A 73 -1.51 7.88 20.97
CA ILE A 73 -0.59 7.90 19.83
C ILE A 73 -1.23 7.14 18.65
N ILE A 74 -1.55 7.90 17.61
CA ILE A 74 -2.08 7.40 16.33
C ILE A 74 -1.03 7.70 15.25
N ASP A 75 -0.29 6.70 14.80
CA ASP A 75 0.47 6.67 13.55
C ASP A 75 -0.49 6.73 12.34
N TYR A 76 -0.78 7.91 11.80
CA TYR A 76 -1.71 8.01 10.66
C TYR A 76 -1.10 7.40 9.38
N PRO A 77 -1.80 6.47 8.70
CA PRO A 77 -1.36 5.99 7.41
C PRO A 77 -1.47 7.12 6.37
N LEU A 78 -0.46 7.26 5.53
CA LEU A 78 -0.52 8.08 4.33
C LEU A 78 -1.17 7.27 3.22
N VAL A 79 -2.36 7.68 2.77
CA VAL A 79 -3.20 6.88 1.88
C VAL A 79 -3.50 7.68 0.61
N TYR A 80 -3.37 7.03 -0.54
CA TYR A 80 -3.83 7.57 -1.83
C TYR A 80 -4.86 6.62 -2.44
N HIS A 81 -5.93 7.21 -2.99
CA HIS A 81 -6.97 6.45 -3.66
C HIS A 81 -6.61 6.26 -5.13
N TYR A 82 -6.47 4.99 -5.52
CA TYR A 82 -6.24 4.61 -6.92
C TYR A 82 -7.56 4.25 -7.62
N GLY A 83 -8.51 3.66 -6.90
CA GLY A 83 -9.86 3.37 -7.39
C GLY A 83 -10.01 2.06 -8.16
N TYR A 84 -8.93 1.41 -8.57
CA TYR A 84 -8.95 0.09 -9.23
C TYR A 84 -8.24 -0.96 -8.38
N LEU A 85 -8.54 -2.24 -8.63
CA LEU A 85 -7.95 -3.35 -7.89
C LEU A 85 -6.68 -3.88 -8.56
N SER A 86 -6.51 -3.68 -9.88
CA SER A 86 -5.28 -4.02 -10.58
C SER A 86 -4.46 -2.78 -10.95
N PRO A 87 -3.13 -2.78 -10.74
CA PRO A 87 -2.24 -1.80 -11.36
C PRO A 87 -2.35 -1.77 -12.89
N SER A 88 -2.80 -2.87 -13.51
CA SER A 88 -2.95 -3.02 -14.96
C SER A 88 -4.23 -2.38 -15.50
N ASP A 89 -5.25 -2.13 -14.66
CA ASP A 89 -6.52 -1.54 -15.09
C ASP A 89 -6.33 -0.10 -15.59
N GLN A 90 -5.53 0.70 -14.86
CA GLN A 90 -5.16 2.05 -15.25
C GLN A 90 -3.68 2.37 -14.93
N PRO A 91 -2.72 1.89 -15.74
CA PRO A 91 -1.28 1.97 -15.42
C PRO A 91 -0.75 3.40 -15.31
N SER A 92 -1.26 4.31 -16.14
CA SER A 92 -0.85 5.72 -16.14
C SER A 92 -1.25 6.44 -14.86
N LEU A 93 -2.42 6.11 -14.32
CA LEU A 93 -2.90 6.63 -13.04
C LEU A 93 -2.10 6.01 -11.90
N TYR A 94 -1.94 4.68 -11.91
CA TYR A 94 -1.18 3.96 -10.89
C TYR A 94 0.22 4.57 -10.73
N LYS A 95 0.95 4.80 -11.83
CA LYS A 95 2.25 5.45 -11.81
C LYS A 95 2.22 6.86 -11.17
N LYS A 96 1.22 7.68 -11.47
CA LYS A 96 1.08 9.03 -10.87
C LYS A 96 0.81 8.98 -9.37
N VAL A 97 -0.07 8.07 -8.94
CA VAL A 97 -0.45 7.90 -7.53
C VAL A 97 0.74 7.37 -6.74
N VAL A 98 1.45 6.36 -7.26
CA VAL A 98 2.69 5.84 -6.67
C VAL A 98 3.77 6.91 -6.58
N LYS A 99 3.95 7.72 -7.63
CA LYS A 99 4.88 8.86 -7.61
C LYS A 99 4.55 9.86 -6.51
N SER A 100 3.26 10.21 -6.39
CA SER A 100 2.79 11.13 -5.35
C SER A 100 3.01 10.59 -3.94
N LEU A 101 2.83 9.28 -3.75
CA LEU A 101 3.15 8.60 -2.50
C LEU A 101 4.66 8.67 -2.20
N ALA A 102 5.51 8.37 -3.18
CA ALA A 102 6.97 8.45 -3.04
C ALA A 102 7.45 9.86 -2.67
N ASP A 103 6.94 10.89 -3.34
CA ASP A 103 7.29 12.30 -3.06
C ASP A 103 6.89 12.72 -1.63
N SER A 104 5.73 12.26 -1.16
CA SER A 104 5.26 12.54 0.20
C SER A 104 6.10 11.82 1.26
N ILE A 105 6.51 10.56 1.01
CA ILE A 105 7.40 9.83 1.91
C ILE A 105 8.79 10.46 1.94
N GLU A 106 9.34 10.86 0.79
CA GLU A 106 10.64 11.54 0.74
C GLU A 106 10.62 12.82 1.59
N LYS A 107 9.54 13.61 1.49
CA LYS A 107 9.33 14.79 2.35
C LYS A 107 9.28 14.38 3.83
N GLN A 108 8.52 13.35 4.19
CA GLN A 108 8.43 12.85 5.56
C GLN A 108 9.79 12.40 6.11
N LEU A 109 10.59 11.70 5.30
CA LEU A 109 11.94 11.25 5.67
C LEU A 109 12.89 12.44 5.85
N SER A 110 12.80 13.46 4.99
CA SER A 110 13.64 14.66 5.09
C SER A 110 13.37 15.50 6.35
N LEU A 111 12.12 15.47 6.86
CA LEU A 111 11.69 16.20 8.05
C LEU A 111 12.01 15.46 9.36
N SER A 112 12.19 14.14 9.32
CA SER A 112 12.26 13.29 10.52
C SER A 112 13.44 12.32 10.48
N PRO A 113 14.55 12.63 11.19
CA PRO A 113 15.73 11.76 11.24
C PRO A 113 15.44 10.35 11.77
N LYS A 114 14.41 10.19 12.60
CA LYS A 114 13.96 8.90 13.13
C LYS A 114 13.53 7.95 12.00
N TYR A 115 12.65 8.42 11.10
CA TYR A 115 12.18 7.61 9.97
C TYR A 115 13.28 7.41 8.93
N SER A 116 14.14 8.42 8.72
CA SER A 116 15.29 8.30 7.82
C SER A 116 16.26 7.18 8.21
N LYS A 117 16.43 6.89 9.51
CA LYS A 117 17.29 5.79 9.98
C LYS A 117 16.63 4.43 9.81
N SER A 118 15.34 4.34 10.13
CA SER A 118 14.61 3.07 10.07
C SER A 118 14.29 2.62 8.64
N GLY A 119 14.22 3.55 7.69
CA GLY A 119 13.91 3.26 6.30
C GLY A 119 12.49 2.74 6.08
N PHE A 120 12.27 2.09 4.94
CA PHE A 120 10.97 1.57 4.54
C PHE A 120 11.06 0.19 3.86
N ILE A 121 9.96 -0.56 3.93
CA ILE A 121 9.77 -1.85 3.26
C ILE A 121 8.55 -1.73 2.34
N ILE A 122 8.74 -2.02 1.06
CA ILE A 122 7.70 -1.97 0.04
C ILE A 122 7.20 -3.39 -0.24
N ASP A 123 5.91 -3.60 -0.03
CA ASP A 123 5.16 -4.75 -0.50
C ASP A 123 4.55 -4.43 -1.88
N THR A 124 4.71 -5.34 -2.83
CA THR A 124 4.29 -5.14 -4.22
C THR A 124 3.18 -6.10 -4.60
N SER A 125 2.28 -5.65 -5.47
CA SER A 125 1.27 -6.54 -6.03
C SER A 125 1.87 -7.70 -6.80
N ASP A 126 1.19 -8.84 -6.72
CA ASP A 126 1.43 -10.02 -7.55
C ASP A 126 1.09 -9.79 -9.04
N GLN A 127 0.28 -8.78 -9.35
CA GLN A 127 -0.18 -8.44 -10.70
C GLN A 127 0.75 -7.50 -11.46
N ILE A 128 1.87 -7.07 -10.86
CA ILE A 128 2.86 -6.27 -11.58
C ILE A 128 3.52 -7.16 -12.64
N ASP A 129 3.03 -7.04 -13.86
CA ASP A 129 3.29 -7.96 -14.95
C ASP A 129 4.79 -7.98 -15.29
N HIS A 130 5.37 -9.18 -15.28
CA HIS A 130 6.78 -9.42 -15.57
C HIS A 130 7.14 -9.10 -17.03
N SER A 131 6.14 -8.87 -17.87
CA SER A 131 6.27 -8.48 -19.28
C SER A 131 6.82 -7.05 -19.44
N ASN A 132 6.66 -6.18 -18.44
CA ASN A 132 7.16 -4.80 -18.48
C ASN A 132 7.82 -4.37 -17.15
N TYR A 133 9.11 -4.68 -17.00
CA TYR A 133 9.92 -4.25 -15.85
C TYR A 133 10.05 -2.73 -15.67
N GLN A 134 9.51 -1.92 -16.59
CA GLN A 134 9.59 -0.45 -16.50
C GLN A 134 8.89 0.07 -15.24
N LEU A 135 7.72 -0.45 -14.88
CA LEU A 135 7.00 0.01 -13.69
C LEU A 135 7.80 -0.26 -12.41
N LEU A 136 8.44 -1.43 -12.32
CA LEU A 136 9.30 -1.76 -11.18
C LEU A 136 10.55 -0.88 -11.14
N GLN A 137 11.16 -0.58 -12.29
CA GLN A 137 12.30 0.34 -12.37
C GLN A 137 11.90 1.76 -11.96
N ASP A 138 10.71 2.22 -12.37
CA ASP A 138 10.17 3.51 -11.97
C ASP A 138 9.96 3.56 -10.44
N ILE A 139 9.36 2.52 -9.84
CA ILE A 139 9.22 2.40 -8.38
C ILE A 139 10.59 2.42 -7.68
N ILE A 140 11.58 1.67 -8.19
CA ILE A 140 12.93 1.63 -7.62
C ILE A 140 13.58 3.02 -7.67
N ALA A 141 13.40 3.75 -8.77
CA ALA A 141 13.93 5.09 -8.94
C ALA A 141 13.22 6.11 -8.03
N ASP A 142 11.88 6.08 -8.01
CA ASP A 142 11.04 7.03 -7.27
C ASP A 142 11.24 6.90 -5.76
N PHE A 143 11.31 5.67 -5.23
CA PHE A 143 11.56 5.44 -3.82
C PHE A 143 13.06 5.40 -3.47
N LYS A 144 13.96 5.47 -4.46
CA LYS A 144 15.43 5.33 -4.25
C LYS A 144 15.78 4.04 -3.51
N VAL A 145 15.20 2.93 -3.96
CA VAL A 145 15.36 1.61 -3.34
C VAL A 145 16.81 1.13 -3.46
N ASP A 146 17.41 0.78 -2.32
CA ASP A 146 18.77 0.28 -2.18
C ASP A 146 18.88 -1.25 -2.00
N ARG A 147 17.77 -1.90 -1.67
CA ARG A 147 17.68 -3.35 -1.42
C ARG A 147 16.46 -3.93 -2.11
N ILE A 148 16.67 -4.97 -2.92
CA ILE A 148 15.61 -5.72 -3.61
C ILE A 148 15.66 -7.17 -3.12
N LEU A 149 14.52 -7.68 -2.67
CA LEU A 149 14.35 -9.05 -2.21
C LEU A 149 13.43 -9.79 -3.16
N VAL A 150 13.94 -10.79 -3.88
CA VAL A 150 13.15 -11.60 -4.81
C VAL A 150 12.79 -12.93 -4.16
N VAL A 151 11.50 -13.19 -4.02
CA VAL A 151 10.93 -14.38 -3.41
C VAL A 151 10.45 -15.32 -4.51
N ASP A 152 10.96 -16.56 -4.50
CA ASP A 152 10.48 -17.67 -5.34
C ASP A 152 10.37 -17.36 -6.85
N ASN A 153 11.32 -16.59 -7.41
CA ASN A 153 11.37 -16.32 -8.85
C ASN A 153 12.81 -16.20 -9.34
N GLU A 154 13.34 -17.28 -9.91
CA GLU A 154 14.73 -17.32 -10.38
C GLU A 154 14.99 -16.40 -11.55
N ARG A 155 14.05 -16.33 -12.50
CA ARG A 155 14.16 -15.49 -13.69
C ARG A 155 14.22 -14.02 -13.29
N LEU A 156 13.28 -13.58 -12.46
CA LEU A 156 13.24 -12.21 -11.95
C LEU A 156 14.53 -11.85 -11.18
N PHE A 157 15.04 -12.78 -10.37
CA PHE A 157 16.32 -12.57 -9.69
C PHE A 157 17.48 -12.41 -10.68
N SER A 158 17.62 -13.30 -11.66
CA SER A 158 18.68 -13.23 -12.66
C SER A 158 18.62 -11.93 -13.47
N ASP A 159 17.42 -11.50 -13.86
CA ASP A 159 17.20 -10.30 -14.66
C ASP A 159 17.56 -9.04 -13.85
N PHE A 160 17.05 -8.89 -12.63
CA PHE A 160 17.37 -7.75 -11.78
C PHE A 160 18.82 -7.76 -11.31
N ASN A 161 19.37 -8.92 -10.98
CA ASN A 161 20.78 -9.02 -10.61
C ASN A 161 21.67 -8.57 -11.77
N LYS A 162 21.37 -8.96 -13.02
CA LYS A 162 22.10 -8.50 -14.21
C LYS A 162 21.93 -7.01 -14.46
N MET A 163 20.71 -6.47 -14.34
CA MET A 163 20.44 -5.04 -14.54
C MET A 163 21.18 -4.16 -13.53
N TYR A 164 21.18 -4.55 -12.25
CA TYR A 164 21.78 -3.77 -11.18
C TYR A 164 23.22 -4.21 -10.84
N SER A 165 23.81 -5.17 -11.57
CA SER A 165 25.20 -5.63 -11.37
C SER A 165 26.24 -4.50 -11.45
N GLN A 166 26.01 -3.50 -12.30
CA GLN A 166 26.92 -2.35 -12.45
C GLN A 166 26.62 -1.21 -11.47
N ASN A 167 25.45 -1.24 -10.82
CA ASN A 167 25.03 -0.19 -9.90
C ASN A 167 25.27 -0.64 -8.45
N GLN A 168 26.38 -0.19 -7.86
CA GLN A 168 26.74 -0.56 -6.48
C GLN A 168 25.76 -0.03 -5.41
N SER A 169 24.84 0.87 -5.76
CA SER A 169 23.87 1.42 -4.83
C SER A 169 22.69 0.49 -4.55
N VAL A 170 22.42 -0.49 -5.41
CA VAL A 170 21.27 -1.40 -5.28
C VAL A 170 21.76 -2.84 -5.13
N SER A 171 21.43 -3.48 -4.01
CA SER A 171 21.74 -4.89 -3.75
C SER A 171 20.51 -5.76 -3.95
N VAL A 172 20.66 -6.84 -4.73
CA VAL A 172 19.59 -7.80 -5.02
C VAL A 172 19.87 -9.11 -4.28
N ALA A 173 18.88 -9.61 -3.55
CA ALA A 173 18.93 -10.88 -2.83
C ALA A 173 17.75 -11.78 -3.21
N LYS A 174 17.95 -13.10 -3.10
CA LYS A 174 16.91 -14.12 -3.38
C LYS A 174 16.54 -14.88 -2.11
N VAL A 175 15.26 -15.20 -1.96
CA VAL A 175 14.73 -16.03 -0.88
C VAL A 175 13.87 -17.16 -1.46
N PRO A 176 14.03 -18.42 -1.03
CA PRO A 176 13.17 -19.52 -1.46
C PRO A 176 11.77 -19.41 -0.85
N LYS A 177 10.77 -20.06 -1.48
CA LYS A 177 9.42 -20.14 -0.92
C LYS A 177 9.41 -20.84 0.44
N SER A 178 8.58 -20.37 1.35
CA SER A 178 8.31 -21.06 2.62
C SER A 178 7.40 -22.27 2.40
N GLY A 179 7.76 -23.41 3.00
CA GLY A 179 7.02 -24.68 2.83
C GLY A 179 5.63 -24.72 3.46
N GLY A 180 5.26 -23.73 4.28
CA GLY A 180 3.97 -23.68 5.00
C GLY A 180 2.89 -22.81 4.35
N GLN A 181 3.09 -22.30 3.14
CA GLN A 181 2.14 -21.39 2.49
C GLN A 181 0.98 -22.15 1.84
N GLN A 182 -0.24 -21.80 2.23
CA GLN A 182 -1.45 -22.18 1.52
C GLN A 182 -1.78 -21.12 0.48
N LYS A 183 -2.29 -21.55 -0.69
CA LYS A 183 -2.83 -20.63 -1.68
C LYS A 183 -4.04 -19.94 -1.07
N GLU A 184 -4.12 -18.62 -1.20
CA GLU A 184 -5.34 -17.92 -0.84
C GLU A 184 -6.45 -18.33 -1.82
N GLU A 185 -7.60 -18.74 -1.29
CA GLU A 185 -8.79 -18.94 -2.11
C GLU A 185 -9.18 -17.58 -2.72
N GLU A 186 -9.40 -17.57 -4.03
CA GLU A 186 -9.86 -16.38 -4.74
C GLU A 186 -11.26 -16.03 -4.25
N LYS A 187 -11.35 -15.14 -3.26
CA LYS A 187 -12.57 -14.37 -3.08
C LYS A 187 -12.75 -13.55 -4.35
N GLU A 188 -13.92 -13.65 -4.95
CA GLU A 188 -14.31 -12.88 -6.13
C GLU A 188 -14.17 -11.39 -5.77
N LYS A 189 -13.02 -10.80 -6.11
CA LYS A 189 -12.77 -9.38 -5.93
C LYS A 189 -13.47 -8.72 -7.11
N GLU A 190 -14.68 -8.21 -6.90
CA GLU A 190 -15.38 -7.45 -7.93
C GLU A 190 -14.52 -6.24 -8.31
N ALA A 191 -13.96 -6.28 -9.53
CA ALA A 191 -13.29 -5.15 -10.12
C ALA A 191 -14.38 -4.13 -10.48
N VAL A 192 -14.28 -2.94 -9.90
CA VAL A 192 -15.26 -1.90 -10.13
C VAL A 192 -14.65 -0.83 -11.03
N GLU A 193 -15.29 -0.60 -12.18
CA GLU A 193 -14.82 0.25 -13.26
C GLU A 193 -15.09 1.72 -12.94
N SER A 194 -14.11 2.44 -12.40
CA SER A 194 -14.30 3.85 -12.03
C SER A 194 -14.20 4.84 -13.20
N LEU A 195 -15.07 5.85 -13.14
CA LEU A 195 -15.19 6.99 -14.06
C LEU A 195 -13.86 7.72 -14.34
N GLN A 196 -13.68 8.19 -15.58
CA GLN A 196 -12.57 9.08 -15.96
C GLN A 196 -12.64 10.40 -15.18
N ILE A 197 -11.79 10.55 -14.16
CA ILE A 197 -11.64 11.80 -13.41
C ILE A 197 -10.57 12.65 -14.08
N ASP A 198 -10.97 13.79 -14.65
CA ASP A 198 -10.06 14.80 -15.18
C ASP A 198 -9.83 15.93 -14.17
N GLU A 199 -9.15 15.64 -13.05
CA GLU A 199 -8.70 16.66 -12.07
C GLU A 199 -7.40 16.21 -11.39
N SER A 200 -6.26 16.46 -12.04
CA SER A 200 -4.93 16.02 -11.59
C SER A 200 -4.54 16.46 -10.17
N SER A 201 -5.14 17.53 -9.64
CA SER A 201 -4.87 18.01 -8.28
C SER A 201 -5.51 17.15 -7.20
N ILE A 202 -6.68 16.55 -7.47
CA ILE A 202 -7.40 15.72 -6.50
C ILE A 202 -6.77 14.34 -6.41
N ILE A 203 -6.42 13.77 -7.57
CA ILE A 203 -5.80 12.45 -7.68
C ILE A 203 -4.46 12.37 -6.93
N ASN A 204 -3.70 13.47 -6.92
CA ASN A 204 -2.40 13.55 -6.25
C ASN A 204 -2.52 14.00 -4.78
N SER A 205 -3.73 14.06 -4.22
CA SER A 205 -3.95 14.43 -2.82
C SER A 205 -4.16 13.19 -1.95
N PRO A 206 -3.57 13.15 -0.74
CA PRO A 206 -3.80 12.05 0.18
C PRO A 206 -5.23 12.09 0.73
N VAL A 207 -5.80 10.90 0.93
CA VAL A 207 -7.16 10.71 1.45
C VAL A 207 -7.18 10.85 2.96
N LEU A 208 -8.14 11.62 3.47
CA LEU A 208 -8.34 11.78 4.91
C LEU A 208 -9.04 10.57 5.55
N GLY A 209 -9.97 9.96 4.83
CA GLY A 209 -10.73 8.80 5.29
C GLY A 209 -11.83 8.44 4.30
N TYR A 210 -12.53 7.36 4.61
CA TYR A 210 -13.66 6.86 3.84
C TYR A 210 -14.93 6.99 4.68
N ILE A 211 -16.04 7.30 4.03
CA ILE A 211 -17.39 7.28 4.62
C ILE A 211 -18.24 6.30 3.82
N ASN A 212 -19.13 5.59 4.50
CA ASN A 212 -20.09 4.72 3.81
C ASN A 212 -21.44 5.44 3.71
N ILE A 213 -22.01 5.52 2.52
CA ILE A 213 -23.35 6.07 2.31
C ILE A 213 -24.36 4.94 2.52
N THR A 214 -25.14 5.01 3.60
CA THR A 214 -26.11 3.96 3.94
C THR A 214 -27.48 4.21 3.32
N LEU A 215 -27.88 5.48 3.18
CA LEU A 215 -29.17 5.84 2.60
C LEU A 215 -29.04 7.10 1.74
N VAL A 216 -29.70 7.06 0.58
CA VAL A 216 -29.84 8.18 -0.33
C VAL A 216 -31.32 8.55 -0.43
N ASP A 217 -31.73 9.64 0.22
CA ASP A 217 -33.09 10.18 0.07
C ASP A 217 -33.08 11.28 -0.98
N MET A 218 -33.46 10.91 -2.21
CA MET A 218 -33.56 11.84 -3.34
C MET A 218 -34.68 12.87 -3.17
N LYS A 219 -35.72 12.58 -2.39
CA LYS A 219 -36.84 13.52 -2.19
C LYS A 219 -36.46 14.60 -1.19
N ALA A 220 -35.80 14.20 -0.10
CA ALA A 220 -35.29 15.14 0.90
C ALA A 220 -33.94 15.78 0.51
N SER A 221 -33.31 15.33 -0.60
CA SER A 221 -31.93 15.71 -0.97
C SER A 221 -30.95 15.49 0.19
N HIS A 222 -31.09 14.34 0.85
CA HIS A 222 -30.40 14.03 2.10
C HIS A 222 -29.65 12.69 2.01
N LEU A 223 -28.39 12.69 2.45
CA LEU A 223 -27.55 11.50 2.53
C LEU A 223 -27.37 11.09 3.99
N VAL A 224 -27.57 9.81 4.30
CA VAL A 224 -27.18 9.23 5.59
C VAL A 224 -25.86 8.52 5.38
N VAL A 225 -24.89 8.85 6.23
CA VAL A 225 -23.51 8.39 6.10
C VAL A 225 -23.01 7.84 7.42
N LEU A 226 -22.24 6.75 7.35
CA LEU A 226 -21.42 6.27 8.44
C LEU A 226 -20.04 6.91 8.33
N SER A 227 -19.68 7.68 9.36
CA SER A 227 -18.37 8.30 9.49
C SER A 227 -17.54 7.56 10.54
N PRO A 228 -16.25 7.29 10.29
CA PRO A 228 -15.37 6.65 11.26
C PRO A 228 -15.09 7.52 12.48
N ALA A 229 -15.29 8.84 12.38
CA ALA A 229 -15.12 9.78 13.48
C ALA A 229 -16.44 10.55 13.74
N PRO A 230 -16.79 10.79 15.02
CA PRO A 230 -17.94 11.60 15.36
C PRO A 230 -17.70 13.07 14.99
N GLY A 231 -18.74 13.77 14.58
CA GLY A 231 -18.70 15.20 14.27
C GLY A 231 -19.08 15.52 12.83
N ARG A 232 -18.77 16.75 12.41
CA ARG A 232 -19.02 17.20 11.04
C ARG A 232 -17.99 16.59 10.11
N ILE A 233 -18.46 16.12 8.95
CA ILE A 233 -17.56 15.73 7.87
C ILE A 233 -16.77 16.99 7.47
N PRO A 234 -15.43 16.92 7.39
CA PRO A 234 -14.61 18.04 6.97
C PRO A 234 -15.08 18.56 5.61
N GLU A 235 -15.15 19.88 5.42
CA GLU A 235 -15.49 20.51 4.14
C GLU A 235 -14.36 20.28 3.11
N LYS A 236 -14.31 19.07 2.56
CA LYS A 236 -13.36 18.62 1.54
C LYS A 236 -14.12 18.01 0.37
N VAL A 237 -13.45 17.93 -0.78
CA VAL A 237 -13.99 17.22 -1.95
C VAL A 237 -14.17 15.74 -1.60
N LEU A 238 -15.36 15.21 -1.85
CA LEU A 238 -15.67 13.79 -1.71
C LEU A 238 -15.50 13.11 -3.06
N LEU A 239 -14.76 12.01 -3.08
CA LEU A 239 -14.69 11.11 -4.21
C LEU A 239 -15.69 9.98 -3.99
N ALA A 240 -16.62 9.81 -4.92
CA ALA A 240 -17.49 8.64 -4.92
C ALA A 240 -16.66 7.43 -5.33
N GLY A 241 -16.45 6.49 -4.40
CA GLY A 241 -15.93 5.17 -4.71
C GLY A 241 -17.06 4.24 -5.12
N GLU A 242 -16.77 3.25 -5.95
CA GLU A 242 -17.76 2.28 -6.41
C GLU A 242 -17.70 0.96 -5.60
N ILE A 243 -16.87 0.90 -4.56
CA ILE A 243 -16.82 -0.21 -3.62
C ILE A 243 -18.13 -0.25 -2.85
N GLN A 244 -18.94 -1.27 -3.10
CA GLN A 244 -20.19 -1.50 -2.39
C GLN A 244 -19.93 -2.32 -1.14
N TRP A 245 -20.47 -1.86 -0.02
CA TRP A 245 -20.45 -2.60 1.23
C TRP A 245 -21.89 -2.89 1.64
N ILE A 246 -22.25 -4.18 1.64
CA ILE A 246 -23.59 -4.66 2.00
C ILE A 246 -23.47 -5.31 3.38
N ASP A 247 -24.18 -4.75 4.37
CA ASP A 247 -24.39 -5.40 5.66
C ASP A 247 -25.13 -6.73 5.43
N SER A 248 -24.47 -7.86 5.75
CA SER A 248 -25.06 -9.21 5.74
C SER A 248 -25.81 -9.53 7.02
#